data_AF-A0A2P6PC91-F1
#
_entry.id   AF-A0A2P6PC91-F1
#
_cell.length_a   1.000
_cell.length_b   1.000
_cell.length_c   1.000
_cell.angle_alpha   90.00
_cell.angle_beta   90.00
_cell.angle_gamma   90.00
#
_symmetry.space_group_name_H-M   'P 1'
#
loop_
_entity.id
_entity.type
_entity.pdbx_description
1 polymer ?
#
loop_
_entity_poly.entity_id
_entity_poly.type
_entity_poly.pdbx_seq_one_letter_code
_entity_poly.pdbx_strand_id
1 'polypeptide(L)'
;MCQALIEDGNADQAVEIHHTIVKMRNWPIVLFYTCVIEAYLKFGKTKGALETYRGMLDAGVAPNSYTYTVLINDLTADPNFSRDAKKCLLEMMDKGMRPNAATCTAVIESFAKQEDEASEEECKELVEVMVGKGFVPNAKAMREVLKGRPTPLVKRVMTIVLSNLKG
;
A
#
# COMPACT_ATOMS: atom_id res chain seq x y z
N MET A 1 17.77 16.32 29.32
CA MET A 1 18.90 15.41 29.00
C MET A 1 19.76 15.96 27.88
N CYS A 2 19.26 16.15 26.65
CA CYS A 2 20.06 16.75 25.57
C CYS A 2 20.53 18.18 25.88
N GLN A 3 19.69 18.99 26.52
CA GLN A 3 20.03 20.37 26.88
C GLN A 3 21.16 20.47 27.91
N ALA A 4 21.18 19.55 28.89
CA ALA A 4 22.27 19.44 29.87
C ALA A 4 23.60 18.98 29.22
N LEU A 5 23.55 18.07 28.25
CA LEU A 5 24.75 17.63 27.52
C LEU A 5 25.35 18.71 26.60
N ILE A 6 24.50 19.61 26.09
CA ILE A 6 24.92 20.78 25.30
C ILE A 6 25.60 21.80 26.22
N GLU A 7 25.07 22.01 27.42
CA GLU A 7 25.65 22.90 28.44
C GLU A 7 27.01 22.39 28.95
N ASP A 8 27.20 21.06 29.02
CA ASP A 8 28.47 20.42 29.41
C ASP A 8 29.48 20.25 28.24
N GLY A 9 29.18 20.79 27.05
CA GLY A 9 30.08 20.76 25.89
C GLY A 9 30.24 19.38 25.22
N ASN A 10 29.41 18.41 25.56
CA ASN A 10 29.52 17.02 25.11
C ASN A 10 28.64 16.75 23.88
N ALA A 11 28.94 17.48 22.80
CA ALA A 11 28.13 17.52 21.59
C ALA A 11 28.01 16.15 20.89
N ASP A 12 29.07 15.35 20.88
CA ASP A 12 29.07 14.03 20.22
C ASP A 12 28.09 13.05 20.89
N GLN A 13 28.04 13.04 22.22
CA GLN A 13 27.06 12.23 22.97
C GLN A 13 25.63 12.73 22.77
N ALA A 14 25.42 14.05 22.71
CA ALA A 14 24.10 14.62 22.41
C ALA A 14 23.62 14.22 21.00
N VAL A 15 24.52 14.18 20.02
CA VAL A 15 24.25 13.73 18.64
C VAL A 15 23.98 12.23 18.59
N GLU A 16 24.73 11.40 19.32
CA GLU A 16 24.53 9.96 19.36
C GLU A 16 23.20 9.57 20.05
N ILE A 17 22.86 10.25 21.15
CA ILE A 17 21.56 10.11 21.81
C ILE A 17 20.44 10.61 20.90
N HIS A 18 20.62 11.72 20.18
CA HIS A 18 19.66 12.18 19.19
C HIS A 18 19.46 11.13 18.08
N HIS A 19 20.54 10.59 17.53
CA HIS A 19 20.48 9.57 16.49
C HIS A 19 19.81 8.28 16.99
N THR A 20 20.06 7.90 18.25
CA THR A 20 19.45 6.75 18.91
C THR A 20 17.96 6.99 19.17
N ILE A 21 17.57 8.16 19.69
CA ILE A 21 16.17 8.55 19.89
C ILE A 21 15.42 8.62 18.55
N VAL A 22 16.05 9.14 17.49
CA VAL A 22 15.47 9.19 16.15
C VAL A 22 15.29 7.79 15.56
N LYS A 23 16.27 6.90 15.70
CA LYS A 23 16.14 5.48 15.30
C LYS A 23 15.08 4.73 16.12
N MET A 24 15.02 4.95 17.43
CA MET A 24 14.04 4.37 18.35
C MET A 24 12.65 5.01 18.25
N ARG A 25 12.48 6.18 17.63
CA ARG A 25 11.17 6.80 17.42
C ARG A 25 10.42 6.20 16.24
N ASN A 26 11.10 5.82 15.16
CA ASN A 26 10.39 5.38 13.95
C ASN A 26 10.18 3.86 13.87
N TRP A 27 11.16 3.04 14.26
CA TRP A 27 11.07 1.59 14.09
C TRP A 27 10.13 0.86 15.09
N PRO A 28 10.08 1.23 16.38
CA PRO A 28 9.11 0.67 17.33
C PRO A 28 7.70 1.18 17.11
N ILE A 29 7.51 2.47 16.80
CA ILE A 29 6.17 3.07 16.67
C ILE A 29 5.44 2.55 15.43
N VAL A 30 6.12 2.43 14.28
CA VAL A 30 5.55 1.82 13.07
C VAL A 30 5.11 0.38 13.33
N LEU A 31 5.92 -0.39 14.08
CA LEU A 31 5.58 -1.76 14.46
C LEU A 31 4.31 -1.79 15.33
N PHE A 32 4.19 -0.92 16.35
CA PHE A 32 2.99 -0.86 17.19
C PHE A 32 1.72 -0.57 16.39
N TYR A 33 1.74 0.45 15.53
CA TYR A 33 0.60 0.76 14.66
C TYR A 33 0.26 -0.42 13.74
N THR A 34 1.28 -1.05 13.15
CA THR A 34 1.07 -2.17 12.23
C THR A 34 0.49 -3.39 12.96
N CYS A 35 0.95 -3.70 14.17
CA CYS A 35 0.40 -4.79 14.98
C CYS A 35 -1.07 -4.54 15.35
N VAL A 36 -1.44 -3.30 15.68
CA VAL A 36 -2.84 -2.96 15.99
C VAL A 36 -3.71 -3.07 14.75
N ILE A 37 -3.22 -2.60 13.59
CA ILE A 37 -3.88 -2.77 12.28
C ILE A 37 -4.13 -4.26 12.02
N GLU A 38 -3.09 -5.10 12.08
CA GLU A 38 -3.20 -6.55 11.89
C GLU A 38 -4.19 -7.20 12.85
N ALA A 39 -4.19 -6.78 14.13
CA ALA A 39 -5.14 -7.29 15.11
C ALA A 39 -6.58 -6.95 14.72
N TYR A 40 -6.86 -5.72 14.32
CA TYR A 40 -8.19 -5.35 13.84
C TYR A 40 -8.62 -6.15 12.61
N LEU A 41 -7.73 -6.29 11.62
CA LEU A 41 -7.99 -7.05 10.40
C LEU A 41 -8.27 -8.53 10.69
N LYS A 42 -7.45 -9.16 11.54
CA LYS A 42 -7.62 -10.55 11.98
C LYS A 42 -8.99 -10.82 12.62
N PHE A 43 -9.60 -9.82 13.26
CA PHE A 43 -10.93 -9.93 13.86
C PHE A 43 -12.05 -9.33 12.99
N GLY A 44 -11.80 -9.09 11.70
CA GLY A 44 -12.79 -8.57 10.75
C GLY A 44 -13.22 -7.13 11.02
N LYS A 45 -12.46 -6.38 11.82
CA LYS A 45 -12.77 -5.01 12.22
C LYS A 45 -12.08 -4.00 11.30
N THR A 46 -12.34 -4.09 9.99
CA THR A 46 -11.65 -3.34 8.94
C THR A 46 -11.71 -1.83 9.12
N LYS A 47 -12.85 -1.29 9.60
CA LYS A 47 -12.97 0.14 9.92
C LYS A 47 -11.97 0.59 11.00
N GLY A 48 -11.82 -0.20 12.06
CA GLY A 48 -10.86 0.09 13.14
C GLY A 48 -9.41 0.02 12.65
N ALA A 49 -9.11 -0.87 11.70
CA ALA A 49 -7.81 -0.93 11.04
C ALA A 49 -7.53 0.36 10.22
N LEU A 50 -8.51 0.83 9.45
CA LEU A 50 -8.41 2.07 8.67
C LEU A 50 -8.33 3.32 9.54
N GLU A 51 -9.05 3.36 10.67
CA GLU A 51 -8.94 4.42 11.68
C GLU A 51 -7.54 4.43 12.32
N THR A 52 -7.01 3.26 12.66
CA THR A 52 -5.64 3.13 13.19
C THR A 52 -4.60 3.58 12.16
N TYR A 53 -4.77 3.19 10.90
CA TYR A 53 -3.95 3.66 9.79
C TYR A 53 -4.03 5.18 9.63
N ARG A 54 -5.21 5.77 9.73
CA ARG A 54 -5.36 7.24 9.69
C ARG A 54 -4.64 7.90 10.86
N GLY A 55 -4.82 7.38 12.07
CA GLY A 55 -4.13 7.88 13.27
C GLY A 55 -2.60 7.77 13.17
N MET A 56 -2.09 6.75 12.46
CA MET A 56 -0.67 6.62 12.15
C MET A 56 -0.17 7.80 11.29
N LEU A 57 -0.91 8.13 10.23
CA LEU A 57 -0.60 9.26 9.34
C LEU A 57 -0.69 10.61 10.07
N ASP A 58 -1.76 10.81 10.85
CA ASP A 58 -2.00 12.05 11.60
C ASP A 58 -0.93 12.29 12.68
N ALA A 59 -0.36 11.22 13.25
CA ALA A 59 0.77 11.27 14.17
C ALA A 59 2.13 11.51 13.48
N GLY A 60 2.16 11.67 12.16
CA GLY A 60 3.40 11.83 11.38
C GLY A 60 4.23 10.55 11.28
N VAL A 61 3.64 9.40 11.57
CA VAL A 61 4.32 8.10 11.50
C VAL A 61 4.13 7.53 10.09
N ALA A 62 5.23 7.40 9.34
CA ALA A 62 5.17 6.92 7.97
C ALA A 62 4.95 5.39 7.92
N PRO A 63 3.89 4.89 7.24
CA PRO A 63 3.72 3.46 6.99
C PRO A 63 4.85 2.94 6.12
N ASN A 64 5.30 1.71 6.40
CA ASN A 64 6.30 1.04 5.58
C ASN A 64 5.63 0.06 4.59
N SER A 65 6.43 -0.56 3.72
CA SER A 65 5.93 -1.53 2.73
C SER A 65 5.15 -2.69 3.36
N TYR A 66 5.50 -3.11 4.57
CA TYR A 66 4.82 -4.19 5.28
C TYR A 66 3.42 -3.74 5.73
N THR A 67 3.30 -2.56 6.34
CA THR A 67 2.00 -1.97 6.72
C THR A 67 1.05 -1.88 5.52
N TYR A 68 1.54 -1.40 4.37
CA TYR A 68 0.73 -1.34 3.15
C TYR A 68 0.32 -2.72 2.64
N THR A 69 1.24 -3.69 2.66
CA THR A 69 0.95 -5.05 2.19
C THR A 69 -0.13 -5.71 3.05
N VAL A 70 -0.08 -5.54 4.37
CA VAL A 70 -1.11 -6.01 5.31
C VAL A 70 -2.47 -5.40 4.96
N LEU A 71 -2.54 -4.06 4.86
CA LEU A 71 -3.78 -3.36 4.54
C LEU A 71 -4.35 -3.83 3.20
N ILE A 72 -3.54 -3.85 2.15
CA ILE A 72 -4.01 -4.21 0.81
C ILE A 72 -4.52 -5.66 0.77
N ASN A 73 -3.81 -6.60 1.38
CA ASN A 73 -4.21 -8.01 1.36
C ASN A 73 -5.58 -8.22 2.03
N ASP A 74 -5.82 -7.60 3.19
CA ASP A 74 -7.12 -7.73 3.86
C ASP A 74 -8.21 -6.89 3.19
N LEU A 75 -7.92 -5.66 2.76
CA LEU A 75 -8.91 -4.80 2.09
C LEU A 75 -9.38 -5.38 0.76
N THR A 76 -8.53 -6.13 0.05
CA THR A 76 -8.91 -6.80 -1.21
C THR A 76 -9.75 -8.07 -0.99
N ALA A 77 -9.84 -8.59 0.25
CA ALA A 77 -10.66 -9.73 0.58
C ALA A 77 -12.16 -9.39 0.70
N ASP A 78 -12.48 -8.13 1.02
CA ASP A 78 -13.86 -7.63 1.10
C ASP A 78 -14.12 -6.59 -0.01
N PRO A 79 -15.03 -6.86 -0.97
CA PRO A 79 -15.32 -5.96 -2.08
C PRO A 79 -15.65 -4.52 -1.67
N ASN A 80 -16.25 -4.33 -0.49
CA ASN A 80 -16.60 -3.01 0.04
C ASN A 80 -15.39 -2.09 0.24
N PHE A 81 -14.19 -2.66 0.36
CA PHE A 81 -12.94 -1.93 0.61
C PHE A 81 -11.98 -1.93 -0.59
N SER A 82 -12.42 -2.34 -1.78
CA SER A 82 -11.58 -2.33 -3.00
C SER A 82 -11.01 -0.94 -3.31
N ARG A 83 -11.78 0.12 -3.06
CA ARG A 83 -11.33 1.52 -3.25
C ARG A 83 -10.28 1.93 -2.22
N ASP A 84 -10.41 1.49 -0.96
CA ASP A 84 -9.39 1.72 0.06
C ASP A 84 -8.10 0.95 -0.27
N ALA A 85 -8.21 -0.27 -0.79
CA ALA A 85 -7.06 -1.03 -1.29
C ALA A 85 -6.36 -0.32 -2.46
N LYS A 86 -7.13 0.18 -3.44
CA LYS A 86 -6.62 1.03 -4.55
C LYS A 86 -5.85 2.23 -4.01
N LYS A 87 -6.42 2.94 -3.04
CA LYS A 87 -5.79 4.11 -2.42
C LYS A 87 -4.49 3.75 -1.72
N CYS A 88 -4.46 2.66 -0.95
CA CYS A 88 -3.26 2.18 -0.28
C CYS A 88 -2.15 1.82 -1.28
N LEU A 89 -2.51 1.14 -2.38
CA LEU A 89 -1.56 0.78 -3.44
C LEU A 89 -0.96 2.03 -4.12
N LEU A 90 -1.80 3.00 -4.46
CA LEU A 90 -1.35 4.25 -5.09
C LEU A 90 -0.48 5.07 -4.13
N GLU A 91 -0.87 5.19 -2.86
CA GLU A 91 -0.07 5.89 -1.85
C GLU A 91 1.29 5.21 -1.62
N MET A 92 1.33 3.88 -1.64
CA MET A 92 2.58 3.12 -1.58
C MET A 92 3.51 3.48 -2.75
N MET A 93 2.96 3.54 -3.97
CA MET A 93 3.72 3.94 -5.18
C MET A 93 4.18 5.40 -5.13
N ASP A 94 3.32 6.32 -4.67
CA ASP A 94 3.63 7.75 -4.56
C ASP A 94 4.76 8.03 -3.57
N LYS A 95 4.87 7.20 -2.53
CA LYS A 95 5.97 7.23 -1.57
C LYS A 95 7.24 6.53 -2.08
N GLY A 96 7.29 6.14 -3.35
CA GLY A 96 8.42 5.48 -3.99
C GLY A 96 8.64 4.03 -3.55
N MET A 97 7.70 3.43 -2.80
CA MET A 97 7.78 2.03 -2.44
C MET A 97 7.28 1.18 -3.60
N ARG A 98 8.01 0.10 -3.90
CA ARG A 98 7.66 -0.81 -5.00
C ARG A 98 6.71 -1.90 -4.50
N PRO A 99 5.41 -1.85 -4.84
CA PRO A 99 4.53 -2.99 -4.57
C PRO A 99 5.02 -4.20 -5.35
N ASN A 100 4.89 -5.37 -4.74
CA ASN A 100 5.20 -6.61 -5.42
C ASN A 100 4.05 -7.02 -6.37
N ALA A 101 4.32 -7.99 -7.24
CA ALA A 101 3.33 -8.44 -8.22
C ALA A 101 2.04 -8.98 -7.58
N ALA A 102 2.12 -9.62 -6.42
CA ALA A 102 0.96 -10.15 -5.71
C ALA A 102 0.06 -9.02 -5.19
N THR A 103 0.64 -8.00 -4.55
CA THR A 103 -0.09 -6.81 -4.06
C THR A 103 -0.83 -6.09 -5.19
N CYS A 104 -0.16 -5.85 -6.32
CA CYS A 104 -0.77 -5.26 -7.50
C CYS A 104 -1.94 -6.11 -8.02
N THR A 105 -1.70 -7.41 -8.16
CA THR A 105 -2.67 -8.36 -8.73
C THR A 105 -3.90 -8.52 -7.83
N ALA A 106 -3.73 -8.49 -6.50
CA ALA A 106 -4.82 -8.59 -5.54
C ALA A 106 -5.82 -7.42 -5.68
N VAL A 107 -5.34 -6.18 -5.84
CA VAL A 107 -6.22 -5.01 -6.04
C VAL A 107 -6.96 -5.10 -7.36
N ILE A 108 -6.28 -5.48 -8.44
CA ILE A 108 -6.92 -5.68 -9.75
C ILE A 108 -8.01 -6.76 -9.67
N GLU A 109 -7.72 -7.86 -8.98
CA GLU A 109 -8.66 -8.95 -8.77
C GLU A 109 -9.91 -8.50 -8.00
N SER A 110 -9.74 -7.63 -6.99
CA SER A 110 -10.85 -7.17 -6.16
C SER A 110 -11.84 -6.30 -6.93
N PHE A 111 -11.39 -5.47 -7.86
CA PHE A 111 -12.27 -4.74 -8.78
C PHE A 111 -12.89 -5.67 -9.82
N ALA A 112 -12.11 -6.56 -10.41
CA ALA A 112 -12.61 -7.48 -11.43
C ALA A 112 -13.73 -8.41 -10.90
N LYS A 113 -13.73 -8.73 -9.61
CA LYS A 113 -14.76 -9.57 -8.95
C LYS A 113 -16.14 -8.90 -8.80
N GLN A 114 -16.24 -7.58 -8.89
CA GLN A 114 -17.50 -6.87 -8.65
C GLN A 114 -18.45 -6.90 -9.87
N GLU A 115 -17.92 -7.13 -11.07
CA GLU A 115 -18.67 -7.34 -12.32
C GLU A 115 -19.67 -6.22 -12.68
N ASP A 116 -19.40 -5.00 -12.21
CA ASP A 116 -20.12 -3.78 -12.57
C ASP A 116 -19.23 -2.82 -13.39
N GLU A 117 -19.86 -2.01 -14.23
CA GLU A 117 -19.18 -1.11 -15.16
C GLU A 117 -18.28 -0.07 -14.46
N ALA A 118 -18.66 0.38 -13.25
CA ALA A 118 -17.85 1.36 -12.51
C ALA A 118 -16.55 0.72 -11.99
N SER A 119 -16.63 -0.50 -11.45
CA SER A 119 -15.45 -1.25 -11.02
C SER A 119 -14.54 -1.63 -12.19
N GLU A 120 -15.10 -1.95 -13.35
CA GLU A 120 -14.32 -2.20 -14.56
C GLU A 120 -13.51 -0.98 -15.00
N GLU A 121 -14.13 0.21 -15.01
CA GLU A 121 -13.44 1.44 -15.38
C GLU A 121 -12.37 1.80 -14.34
N GLU A 122 -12.64 1.62 -13.04
CA GLU A 122 -11.63 1.85 -12.01
C GLU A 122 -10.44 0.91 -12.06
N CYS A 123 -10.68 -0.35 -12.43
CA CYS A 123 -9.65 -1.34 -12.67
C CYS A 123 -8.74 -0.91 -13.83
N LYS A 124 -9.35 -0.44 -14.92
CA LYS A 124 -8.62 0.09 -16.08
C LYS A 124 -7.79 1.31 -15.70
N GLU A 125 -8.39 2.32 -15.08
CA GLU A 125 -7.71 3.53 -14.62
C GLU A 125 -6.53 3.20 -13.69
N LEU A 126 -6.73 2.26 -12.77
CA LEU A 126 -5.66 1.81 -11.87
C LEU A 126 -4.46 1.29 -12.67
N VAL A 127 -4.69 0.41 -13.65
CA VAL A 127 -3.61 -0.16 -14.48
C VAL A 127 -2.89 0.92 -15.28
N GLU A 128 -3.62 1.89 -15.84
CA GLU A 128 -3.04 3.04 -16.55
C GLU A 128 -2.14 3.87 -15.63
N VAL A 129 -2.62 4.19 -14.41
CA VAL A 129 -1.85 4.94 -13.42
C VAL A 129 -0.61 4.18 -12.96
N MET A 130 -0.73 2.88 -12.71
CA MET A 130 0.41 2.04 -12.31
C MET A 130 1.50 2.04 -13.38
N VAL A 131 1.11 1.85 -14.63
CA VAL A 131 2.02 1.88 -15.78
C VAL A 131 2.65 3.27 -15.94
N GLY A 132 1.86 4.34 -15.84
CA GLY A 132 2.37 5.72 -15.89
C GLY A 132 3.36 6.05 -14.76
N LYS A 133 3.27 5.35 -13.62
CA LYS A 133 4.23 5.43 -12.51
C LYS A 133 5.45 4.50 -12.67
N GLY A 134 5.57 3.79 -13.79
CA GLY A 134 6.66 2.85 -14.07
C GLY A 134 6.47 1.46 -13.47
N PHE A 135 5.27 1.12 -12.98
CA PHE A 135 4.93 -0.18 -12.44
C PHE A 135 4.07 -0.96 -13.45
N VAL A 136 4.72 -1.74 -14.30
CA VAL A 136 4.02 -2.61 -15.27
C VAL A 136 3.62 -3.92 -14.57
N PRO A 137 2.31 -4.22 -14.42
CA PRO A 137 1.87 -5.49 -13.84
C PRO A 137 2.26 -6.69 -14.72
N ASN A 138 2.41 -7.86 -14.11
CA ASN A 138 2.77 -9.07 -14.87
C ASN A 138 1.60 -9.53 -15.73
N ALA A 139 1.75 -9.47 -17.06
CA ALA A 139 0.70 -9.84 -18.01
C ALA A 139 0.17 -11.29 -17.83
N LYS A 140 1.02 -12.24 -17.45
CA LYS A 140 0.60 -13.62 -17.19
C LYS A 140 -0.25 -13.70 -15.93
N ALA A 141 0.19 -13.07 -14.83
CA ALA A 141 -0.57 -13.03 -13.58
C ALA A 141 -1.93 -12.35 -13.77
N MET A 142 -1.97 -11.23 -14.49
CA MET A 142 -3.22 -10.54 -14.81
C MET A 142 -4.17 -11.39 -15.65
N ARG A 143 -3.65 -12.09 -16.66
CA ARG A 143 -4.49 -12.97 -17.50
C ARG A 143 -5.14 -14.08 -16.68
N GLU A 144 -4.42 -14.66 -15.73
CA GLU A 144 -4.97 -15.68 -14.83
C GLU A 144 -6.02 -15.10 -13.89
N VAL A 145 -5.77 -13.94 -13.29
CA VAL A 145 -6.73 -13.26 -12.40
C VAL A 145 -8.00 -12.80 -13.10
N LEU A 146 -7.87 -12.39 -14.37
CA LEU A 146 -8.99 -11.95 -15.19
C LEU A 146 -9.67 -13.11 -15.94
N LYS A 147 -9.28 -14.36 -15.66
CA LYS A 147 -9.90 -15.53 -16.27
C LYS A 147 -11.37 -15.65 -15.83
N GLY A 148 -12.28 -15.73 -16.80
CA GLY A 148 -13.72 -15.80 -16.54
C GLY A 148 -14.41 -14.43 -16.36
N ARG A 149 -13.67 -13.32 -16.47
CA ARG A 149 -14.24 -11.96 -16.45
C ARG A 149 -14.76 -11.54 -17.83
N PRO A 150 -15.58 -10.48 -17.92
CA PRO A 150 -16.06 -9.97 -19.20
C PRO A 150 -14.90 -9.73 -20.19
N THR A 151 -15.01 -10.34 -21.37
CA THR A 151 -13.99 -10.25 -22.43
C THR A 151 -13.56 -8.80 -22.76
N PRO A 152 -14.45 -7.78 -22.75
CA PRO A 152 -14.05 -6.39 -22.96
C PRO A 152 -13.06 -5.87 -21.92
N LEU A 153 -13.29 -6.13 -20.62
CA LEU A 153 -12.37 -5.74 -19.54
C LEU A 153 -11.01 -6.40 -19.73
N VAL A 154 -10.99 -7.73 -19.93
CA VAL A 154 -9.74 -8.48 -20.14
C VAL A 154 -8.96 -7.92 -21.33
N LYS A 155 -9.64 -7.67 -22.44
CA LYS A 155 -9.00 -7.13 -23.65
C LYS A 155 -8.42 -5.73 -23.40
N ARG A 156 -9.17 -4.83 -22.76
CA ARG A 156 -8.71 -3.46 -22.46
C ARG A 156 -7.48 -3.47 -21.56
N VAL A 157 -7.57 -4.17 -20.43
CA VAL A 157 -6.51 -4.24 -19.43
C VAL A 157 -5.24 -4.89 -20.00
N MET A 158 -5.38 -5.99 -20.74
CA MET A 158 -4.24 -6.65 -21.37
C MET A 158 -3.60 -5.79 -22.47
N THR A 159 -4.38 -4.97 -23.18
CA THR A 159 -3.83 -4.05 -24.20
C THR A 159 -2.94 -2.98 -23.57
N ILE A 160 -3.34 -2.42 -22.42
CA ILE A 160 -2.54 -1.43 -21.69
C ILE A 160 -1.19 -2.03 -21.26
N VAL A 161 -1.21 -3.23 -20.68
CA VAL A 161 0.03 -3.88 -20.22
C VAL A 161 0.93 -4.28 -21.39
N LEU A 162 0.38 -4.89 -22.44
CA LEU A 162 1.18 -5.38 -23.57
C LEU A 162 1.77 -4.25 -24.42
N SER A 163 1.11 -3.10 -24.51
CA SER A 163 1.65 -1.93 -25.23
C SER A 163 2.88 -1.34 -24.51
N ASN A 164 2.93 -1.44 -23.18
CA ASN A 164 4.03 -0.92 -22.37
C ASN A 164 5.20 -1.92 -22.15
N LEU A 165 5.08 -3.14 -22.67
CA LEU A 165 6.17 -4.14 -22.70
C LEU A 165 6.98 -4.10 -24.01
N LYS A 166 6.53 -3.32 -25.00
CA LYS A 166 7.12 -3.25 -26.35
C LYS A 166 8.02 -2.03 -26.58
N GLY A 167 8.15 -1.15 -25.60
CA GLY A 167 9.07 -0.01 -25.60
C GLY A 167 10.18 -0.21 -24.58
#